data_AF-A0A109BI56-F1
#
_entry.id   AF-A0A109BI56-F1
#
_cell.length_a   1.000
_cell.length_b   1.000
_cell.length_c   1.000
_cell.angle_alpha   90.00
_cell.angle_beta   90.00
_cell.angle_gamma   90.00
#
_symmetry.space_group_name_H-M   'P 1'
#
loop_
_entity.id
_entity.type
_entity.pdbx_description
1 polymer ?
#
loop_
_entity_poly.entity_id
_entity_poly.type
_entity_poly.pdbx_seq_one_letter_code
_entity_poly.pdbx_strand_id
1 'polypeptide(L)'
;MTLPLERRRPVGEILCALTMRCYNPARAIRHPVCAGDRMNHAESTLPEAAPMTANASPSLACGECGAETSGNFCSACGADLRTSALSFLGPAATSVRRSFPAVYLKILRSPIRQTVAFADDRTYRGYVSFALTGIALYILFFVPIVIRMVVPGTEGAHLSESMQTMMKALSQAGIYVGMALTFLLAFALFRAFAPARRPFPAYFKLYAIAIGFVAPIYGIYEFVIRLLPGGVGMSALGNIGDDAMHNPTVWVSTVLALLLWGYFAAIHRRFWSTSVWLAVVLYFLASFISNWLSYHLMWWVGFHTARILIAAGIVTP
;
A
#
# COMPACT_ATOMS: atom_id res chain seq x y z
N MET A 1 59.98 -1.06 -42.23
CA MET A 1 59.05 -0.08 -41.65
C MET A 1 57.91 -0.86 -41.00
N THR A 2 58.03 -1.08 -39.69
CA THR A 2 57.18 -1.94 -38.88
C THR A 2 56.75 -1.15 -37.66
N LEU A 3 55.44 -0.85 -37.56
CA LEU A 3 54.82 -0.15 -36.44
C LEU A 3 54.63 -1.09 -35.24
N PRO A 4 54.68 -0.59 -33.99
CA PRO A 4 54.71 -1.43 -32.80
C PRO A 4 53.30 -1.86 -32.34
N LEU A 5 53.26 -3.08 -31.82
CA LEU A 5 52.12 -3.75 -31.19
C LEU A 5 51.59 -2.99 -29.96
N GLU A 6 50.34 -2.55 -30.03
CA GLU A 6 49.62 -1.92 -28.93
C GLU A 6 49.05 -2.98 -27.99
N ARG A 7 49.55 -2.96 -26.76
CA ARG A 7 49.32 -3.93 -25.69
C ARG A 7 47.94 -3.68 -25.04
N ARG A 8 46.95 -4.53 -25.36
CA ARG A 8 45.65 -4.56 -24.65
C ARG A 8 45.86 -4.84 -23.15
N ARG A 9 45.38 -3.95 -22.28
CA ARG A 9 45.23 -4.22 -20.84
C ARG A 9 43.88 -4.94 -20.58
N PRO A 10 43.82 -5.90 -19.64
CA PRO A 10 42.58 -6.59 -19.29
C PRO A 10 41.65 -5.69 -18.46
N VAL A 11 40.34 -5.84 -18.69
CA VAL A 11 39.21 -5.07 -18.11
C VAL A 11 38.93 -5.49 -16.64
N GLY A 12 39.96 -5.78 -15.86
CA GLY A 12 39.85 -6.49 -14.57
C GLY A 12 40.12 -5.68 -13.30
N GLU A 13 40.43 -4.38 -13.35
CA GLU A 13 40.90 -3.63 -12.17
C GLU A 13 40.29 -2.23 -12.02
N ILE A 14 38.96 -2.10 -12.12
CA ILE A 14 38.26 -0.86 -11.74
C ILE A 14 37.18 -1.09 -10.64
N LEU A 15 37.05 -2.32 -10.12
CA LEU A 15 36.06 -2.63 -9.07
C LEU A 15 36.63 -2.86 -7.65
N CYS A 16 37.91 -2.58 -7.40
CA CYS A 16 38.52 -2.74 -6.07
C CYS A 16 38.76 -1.44 -5.28
N ALA A 17 38.38 -0.27 -5.80
CA ALA A 17 38.72 1.02 -5.18
C ALA A 17 37.56 1.76 -4.48
N LEU A 18 36.38 1.14 -4.29
CA LEU A 18 35.20 1.84 -3.74
C LEU A 18 34.52 1.19 -2.51
N THR A 19 35.12 0.19 -1.87
CA THR A 19 34.53 -0.47 -0.68
C THR A 19 35.37 -0.45 0.59
N MET A 20 36.38 0.43 0.71
CA MET A 20 37.03 0.70 2.00
C MET A 20 36.71 2.10 2.53
N ARG A 21 35.59 2.23 3.23
CA ARG A 21 35.50 3.12 4.39
C ARG A 21 34.79 2.40 5.55
N CYS A 22 35.59 2.21 6.58
CA CYS A 22 35.33 1.70 7.91
C CYS A 22 33.94 1.98 8.48
N TYR A 23 33.25 0.92 8.93
CA TYR A 23 32.38 1.01 10.09
C TYR A 23 32.61 -0.22 10.97
N ASN A 24 33.39 -0.01 12.03
CA ASN A 24 33.57 -0.92 13.15
C ASN A 24 32.77 -0.35 14.32
N PRO A 25 31.85 -1.13 14.91
CA PRO A 25 31.77 -1.10 16.36
C PRO A 25 31.63 -2.53 16.92
N ALA A 26 32.77 -3.13 17.21
CA ALA A 26 32.94 -3.96 18.39
C ALA A 26 32.60 -3.13 19.63
N ARG A 27 31.33 -3.18 20.05
CA ARG A 27 30.96 -2.85 21.43
C ARG A 27 30.08 -3.95 21.98
N ALA A 28 30.77 -4.88 22.62
CA ALA A 28 30.23 -5.82 23.57
C ALA A 28 29.38 -5.09 24.61
N ILE A 29 28.12 -5.46 24.71
CA ILE A 29 27.33 -5.32 25.94
C ILE A 29 26.88 -6.72 26.30
N ARG A 30 27.62 -7.32 27.24
CA ARG A 30 27.20 -8.50 27.99
C ARG A 30 26.01 -8.06 28.83
N HIS A 31 24.85 -8.68 28.65
CA HIS A 31 23.82 -8.66 29.69
C HIS A 31 24.01 -9.90 30.58
N PRO A 32 24.07 -9.73 31.90
CA PRO A 32 24.26 -10.83 32.83
C PRO A 32 23.01 -11.70 32.93
N VAL A 33 23.28 -12.99 33.05
CA VAL A 33 22.36 -14.04 33.51
C VAL A 33 21.90 -13.68 34.92
N CYS A 34 20.62 -13.36 35.09
CA CYS A 34 19.98 -13.43 36.41
C CYS A 34 19.43 -14.84 36.58
N ALA A 35 20.29 -15.73 37.09
CA ALA A 35 19.85 -16.88 37.85
C ALA A 35 19.36 -16.35 39.20
N GLY A 36 18.06 -16.51 39.48
CA GLY A 36 17.41 -16.08 40.70
C GLY A 36 16.61 -17.25 41.26
N ASP A 37 17.18 -17.84 42.30
CA ASP A 37 16.74 -19.01 43.04
C ASP A 37 15.28 -19.03 43.51
N ARG A 38 14.80 -20.28 43.59
CA ARG A 38 13.72 -20.73 44.47
C ARG A 38 13.92 -20.21 45.89
N MET A 39 12.87 -19.63 46.50
CA MET A 39 12.61 -19.86 47.92
C MET A 39 11.12 -20.06 48.18
N ASN A 40 10.84 -21.25 48.70
CA ASN A 40 9.58 -21.68 49.29
C ASN A 40 9.38 -20.91 50.61
N HIS A 41 8.24 -20.24 50.75
CA HIS A 41 7.65 -19.89 52.04
C HIS A 41 6.18 -20.32 51.97
N ALA A 42 5.84 -21.41 52.64
CA ALA A 42 5.40 -21.44 54.03
C ALA A 42 3.91 -21.08 54.13
N GLU A 43 3.15 -22.17 54.12
CA GLU A 43 1.77 -22.36 54.50
C GLU A 43 1.42 -21.61 55.80
N SER A 44 0.43 -20.73 55.75
CA SER A 44 -0.24 -20.16 56.92
C SER A 44 -1.75 -20.21 56.67
N THR A 45 -2.37 -21.18 57.32
CA THR A 45 -3.80 -21.44 57.45
C THR A 45 -4.39 -20.52 58.51
N LEU A 46 -5.48 -19.82 58.19
CA LEU A 46 -6.44 -19.17 59.11
C LEU A 46 -7.66 -18.67 58.28
N PRO A 47 -8.83 -18.41 58.91
CA PRO A 47 -10.00 -19.26 58.78
C PRO A 47 -11.04 -18.75 57.77
N GLU A 48 -11.86 -19.72 57.37
CA GLU A 48 -13.06 -19.67 56.53
C GLU A 48 -14.00 -18.49 56.87
N ALA A 49 -13.98 -17.48 56.01
CA ALA A 49 -14.97 -16.41 55.98
C ALA A 49 -16.07 -16.76 54.97
N ALA A 50 -17.31 -16.56 55.43
CA ALA A 50 -18.57 -16.87 54.78
C ALA A 50 -18.67 -16.50 53.27
N PRO A 51 -19.50 -17.20 52.48
CA PRO A 51 -19.67 -16.93 51.06
C PRO A 51 -20.42 -15.60 50.87
N MET A 52 -19.65 -14.52 50.74
CA MET A 52 -20.14 -13.33 50.06
C MET A 52 -20.35 -13.72 48.60
N THR A 53 -21.60 -13.70 48.18
CA THR A 53 -22.05 -13.80 46.80
C THR A 53 -21.30 -12.77 45.96
N ALA A 54 -20.18 -13.18 45.38
CA ALA A 54 -19.48 -12.41 44.37
C ALA A 54 -20.46 -12.23 43.23
N ASN A 55 -20.96 -11.00 43.06
CA ASN A 55 -21.49 -10.54 41.79
C ASN A 55 -20.40 -10.86 40.77
N ALA A 56 -20.58 -11.95 40.04
CA ALA A 56 -19.74 -12.35 38.93
C ALA A 56 -19.82 -11.20 37.93
N SER A 57 -18.87 -10.28 38.06
CA SER A 57 -18.66 -9.23 37.10
C SER A 57 -18.35 -9.97 35.80
N PRO A 58 -19.10 -9.73 34.72
CA PRO A 58 -18.91 -10.49 33.48
C PRO A 58 -17.44 -10.41 33.10
N SER A 59 -16.77 -11.57 33.05
CA SER A 59 -15.38 -11.64 32.62
C SER A 59 -15.32 -11.19 31.17
N LEU A 60 -14.78 -9.98 30.95
CA LEU A 60 -14.51 -9.52 29.59
C LEU A 60 -13.22 -10.19 29.11
N ALA A 61 -13.27 -10.82 27.94
CA ALA A 61 -12.07 -11.23 27.23
C ALA A 61 -11.33 -10.01 26.68
N CYS A 62 -10.01 -10.00 26.77
CA CYS A 62 -9.17 -8.98 26.17
C CYS A 62 -9.38 -8.96 24.66
N GLY A 63 -9.71 -7.80 24.10
CA GLY A 63 -9.86 -7.65 22.64
C GLY A 63 -8.56 -7.86 21.84
N GLU A 64 -7.39 -7.80 22.48
CA GLU A 64 -6.10 -7.97 21.79
C GLU A 64 -5.60 -9.42 21.79
N CYS A 65 -5.65 -10.11 22.93
CA CYS A 65 -5.07 -11.44 23.09
C CYS A 65 -6.09 -12.54 23.41
N GLY A 66 -7.36 -12.19 23.64
CA GLY A 66 -8.43 -13.14 23.96
C GLY A 66 -8.39 -13.71 25.38
N ALA A 67 -7.37 -13.37 26.18
CA ALA A 67 -7.28 -13.82 27.57
C ALA A 67 -8.38 -13.18 28.43
N GLU A 68 -8.88 -13.89 29.44
CA GLU A 68 -9.80 -13.33 30.42
C GLU A 68 -9.15 -12.17 31.16
N THR A 69 -9.90 -11.07 31.34
CA THR A 69 -9.38 -9.88 32.01
C THR A 69 -10.21 -9.49 33.22
N SER A 70 -9.50 -9.01 34.25
CA SER A 70 -10.08 -8.36 35.40
C SER A 70 -9.26 -7.10 35.71
N GLY A 71 -9.94 -5.96 35.86
CA GLY A 71 -9.31 -4.66 36.14
C GLY A 71 -9.12 -3.77 34.92
N ASN A 72 -8.19 -2.81 35.05
CA ASN A 72 -7.99 -1.72 34.07
C ASN A 72 -6.95 -2.05 33.00
N PHE A 73 -6.21 -3.13 33.16
CA PHE A 73 -5.19 -3.56 32.21
C PHE A 73 -5.29 -5.08 32.03
N CYS A 74 -5.00 -5.58 30.82
CA CYS A 74 -4.93 -7.01 30.57
C CYS A 74 -3.66 -7.58 31.20
N SER A 75 -3.81 -8.54 32.11
CA SER A 75 -2.70 -9.19 32.81
C SER A 75 -1.78 -9.98 31.88
N ALA A 76 -2.29 -10.43 30.73
CA ALA A 76 -1.54 -11.25 29.77
C ALA A 76 -0.73 -10.42 28.75
N CYS A 77 -1.27 -9.30 28.26
CA CYS A 77 -0.61 -8.48 27.23
C CYS A 77 -0.33 -7.02 27.64
N GLY A 78 -0.84 -6.56 28.79
CA GLY A 78 -0.67 -5.20 29.30
C GLY A 78 -1.63 -4.15 28.70
N ALA A 79 -2.61 -4.55 27.89
CA ALA A 79 -3.53 -3.62 27.21
C ALA A 79 -4.46 -2.87 28.19
N ASP A 80 -4.60 -1.55 28.05
CA ASP A 80 -5.51 -0.72 28.87
C ASP A 80 -6.99 -0.96 28.49
N LEU A 81 -7.79 -1.36 29.49
CA LEU A 81 -9.20 -1.74 29.40
C LEU A 81 -10.15 -0.58 29.75
N ARG A 82 -9.66 0.51 30.38
CA ARG A 82 -10.52 1.65 30.81
C ARG A 82 -11.10 2.44 29.66
N THR A 83 -10.44 2.43 28.52
CA THR A 83 -10.88 3.23 27.37
C THR A 83 -11.96 2.54 26.51
N SER A 84 -12.52 1.43 27.01
CA SER A 84 -13.47 0.56 26.33
C SER A 84 -14.92 1.05 26.33
N ALA A 85 -15.22 2.27 26.79
CA ALA A 85 -16.60 2.79 26.79
C ALA A 85 -17.22 3.00 25.38
N LEU A 86 -16.42 2.90 24.32
CA LEU A 86 -16.88 2.88 22.91
C LEU A 86 -17.01 1.43 22.35
N SER A 87 -16.95 0.41 23.20
CA SER A 87 -17.09 -1.02 22.84
C SER A 87 -18.47 -1.42 22.32
N PHE A 88 -19.44 -0.51 22.33
CA PHE A 88 -20.77 -0.73 21.74
C PHE A 88 -20.72 -1.00 20.22
N LEU A 89 -19.62 -0.66 19.54
CA LEU A 89 -19.35 -0.99 18.14
C LEU A 89 -18.73 -2.39 17.92
N GLY A 90 -18.67 -3.22 18.96
CA GLY A 90 -18.33 -4.63 18.88
C GLY A 90 -16.81 -4.93 18.91
N PRO A 91 -16.45 -6.19 19.22
CA PRO A 91 -15.07 -6.66 19.41
C PRO A 91 -14.18 -6.60 18.16
N ALA A 92 -14.69 -6.18 17.00
CA ALA A 92 -13.88 -5.92 15.81
C ALA A 92 -13.12 -4.58 15.86
N ALA A 93 -13.51 -3.65 16.75
CA ALA A 93 -12.93 -2.30 16.84
C ALA A 93 -11.74 -2.17 17.81
N THR A 94 -11.48 -3.14 18.67
CA THR A 94 -10.44 -3.06 19.71
C THR A 94 -9.02 -3.27 19.19
N SER A 95 -8.84 -3.83 17.99
CA SER A 95 -7.53 -3.86 17.31
C SER A 95 -7.19 -2.56 16.56
N VAL A 96 -8.08 -1.56 16.59
CA VAL A 96 -7.98 -0.29 15.86
C VAL A 96 -7.62 0.85 16.81
N ARG A 97 -6.36 0.96 17.24
CA ARG A 97 -5.92 2.17 17.97
C ARG A 97 -4.61 2.79 17.51
N ARG A 98 -4.39 2.78 16.20
CA ARG A 98 -3.90 3.99 15.53
C ARG A 98 -5.00 4.40 14.57
N SER A 99 -5.79 5.41 14.94
CA SER A 99 -6.85 5.92 14.07
C SER A 99 -6.25 6.25 12.70
N PHE A 100 -6.99 5.97 11.62
CA PHE A 100 -6.52 6.22 10.24
C PHE A 100 -5.86 7.62 10.10
N PRO A 101 -6.45 8.72 10.62
CA PRO A 101 -5.83 10.04 10.56
C PRO A 101 -4.46 10.13 11.24
N ALA A 102 -4.26 9.47 12.38
CA ALA A 102 -2.99 9.51 13.10
C ALA A 102 -1.88 8.79 12.32
N VAL A 103 -2.17 7.61 11.76
CA VAL A 103 -1.23 6.89 10.88
C VAL A 103 -0.93 7.72 9.64
N TYR A 104 -1.98 8.27 9.00
CA TYR A 104 -1.87 9.05 7.78
C TYR A 104 -1.02 10.31 7.98
N LEU A 105 -1.28 11.10 9.02
CA LEU A 105 -0.48 12.29 9.37
C LEU A 105 0.97 11.94 9.70
N LYS A 106 1.20 10.79 10.36
CA LYS A 106 2.56 10.31 10.62
C LYS A 106 3.29 9.99 9.32
N ILE A 107 2.63 9.32 8.38
CA ILE A 107 3.20 9.07 7.05
C ILE A 107 3.46 10.39 6.33
N LEU A 108 2.52 11.34 6.34
CA LEU A 108 2.65 12.63 5.66
C LEU A 108 3.92 13.41 6.05
N ARG A 109 4.34 13.35 7.32
CA ARG A 109 5.57 14.01 7.81
C ARG A 109 6.85 13.44 7.19
N SER A 110 6.87 12.16 6.83
CA SER A 110 8.02 11.52 6.21
C SER A 110 7.57 10.27 5.43
N PRO A 111 6.96 10.44 4.23
CA PRO A 111 6.21 9.39 3.55
C PRO A 111 7.01 8.11 3.36
N ILE A 112 8.23 8.25 2.84
CA ILE A 112 9.07 7.10 2.51
C ILE A 112 9.53 6.35 3.78
N ARG A 113 10.05 7.08 4.78
CA ARG A 113 10.60 6.44 5.99
C ARG A 113 9.52 5.79 6.84
N GLN A 114 8.37 6.44 6.98
CA GLN A 114 7.29 5.96 7.86
C GLN A 114 6.54 4.79 7.21
N THR A 115 6.27 4.82 5.91
CA THR A 115 5.67 3.68 5.20
C THR A 115 6.52 2.41 5.35
N VAL A 116 7.83 2.52 5.15
CA VAL A 116 8.74 1.37 5.34
C VAL A 116 8.83 0.94 6.80
N ALA A 117 8.90 1.89 7.74
CA ALA A 117 8.93 1.57 9.18
C ALA A 117 7.67 0.83 9.64
N PHE A 118 6.48 1.25 9.18
CA PHE A 118 5.24 0.52 9.47
C PHE A 118 5.20 -0.85 8.81
N ALA A 119 5.78 -1.01 7.61
CA ALA A 119 5.88 -2.32 6.96
C ALA A 119 6.76 -3.28 7.77
N ASP A 120 7.91 -2.82 8.26
CA ASP A 120 8.84 -3.60 9.10
C ASP A 120 8.30 -3.87 10.53
N ASP A 121 7.40 -3.03 11.05
CA ASP A 121 6.84 -3.15 12.41
C ASP A 121 5.90 -4.37 12.55
N ARG A 122 6.39 -5.51 13.04
CA ARG A 122 5.60 -6.73 13.23
C ARG A 122 4.35 -6.56 14.09
N THR A 123 4.32 -5.56 14.97
CA THR A 123 3.18 -5.31 15.85
C THR A 123 2.02 -4.62 15.13
N TYR A 124 2.29 -3.94 14.01
CA TYR A 124 1.27 -3.25 13.26
C TYR A 124 0.44 -4.23 12.40
N ARG A 125 -0.73 -4.60 12.92
CA ARG A 125 -1.72 -5.50 12.27
C ARG A 125 -2.79 -4.77 11.46
N GLY A 126 -3.03 -3.49 11.75
CA GLY A 126 -4.10 -2.68 11.11
C GLY A 126 -3.81 -2.21 9.68
N TYR A 127 -2.84 -2.77 8.97
CA TYR A 127 -2.44 -2.31 7.63
C TYR A 127 -3.50 -2.56 6.56
N VAL A 128 -4.26 -3.66 6.66
CA VAL A 128 -5.38 -3.94 5.74
C VAL A 128 -6.52 -2.95 5.97
N SER A 129 -6.90 -2.72 7.24
CA SER A 129 -7.91 -1.72 7.59
C SER A 129 -7.50 -0.32 7.11
N PHE A 130 -6.24 0.07 7.30
CA PHE A 130 -5.71 1.33 6.78
C PHE A 130 -5.81 1.45 5.26
N ALA A 131 -5.47 0.38 4.53
CA ALA A 131 -5.62 0.33 3.07
C ALA A 131 -7.10 0.48 2.64
N LEU A 132 -8.00 -0.30 3.26
CA LEU A 132 -9.43 -0.27 2.98
C LEU A 132 -10.04 1.10 3.28
N THR A 133 -9.68 1.75 4.38
CA THR A 133 -10.13 3.11 4.67
C THR A 133 -9.63 4.11 3.63
N GLY A 134 -8.36 4.01 3.20
CA GLY A 134 -7.83 4.85 2.13
C GLY A 134 -8.56 4.65 0.80
N ILE A 135 -8.88 3.41 0.44
CA ILE A 135 -9.69 3.06 -0.75
C ILE A 135 -11.12 3.56 -0.61
N ALA A 136 -11.73 3.45 0.57
CA ALA A 136 -13.09 3.95 0.82
C ALA A 136 -13.16 5.48 0.64
N LEU A 137 -12.15 6.21 1.13
CA LEU A 137 -12.04 7.66 0.88
C LEU A 137 -11.85 7.97 -0.60
N TYR A 138 -11.01 7.20 -1.31
CA TYR A 138 -10.87 7.32 -2.76
C TYR A 138 -12.22 7.17 -3.47
N ILE A 139 -12.96 6.09 -3.16
CA ILE A 139 -14.29 5.83 -3.75
C ILE A 139 -15.25 6.98 -3.44
N LEU A 140 -15.27 7.48 -2.20
CA LEU A 140 -16.12 8.60 -1.78
C LEU A 140 -15.90 9.84 -2.66
N PHE A 141 -14.64 10.17 -2.98
CA PHE A 141 -14.32 11.31 -3.84
C PHE A 141 -14.50 11.00 -5.33
N PHE A 142 -14.33 9.74 -5.75
CA PHE A 142 -14.38 9.34 -7.16
C PHE A 142 -15.80 9.08 -7.67
N VAL A 143 -16.72 8.58 -6.85
CA VAL A 143 -18.10 8.23 -7.26
C VAL A 143 -18.87 9.42 -7.86
N PRO A 144 -18.87 10.63 -7.27
CA PRO A 144 -19.55 11.79 -7.86
C PRO A 144 -19.08 12.12 -9.27
N ILE A 145 -17.80 11.89 -9.57
CA ILE A 145 -17.20 12.10 -10.88
C ILE A 145 -17.78 11.10 -11.88
N VAL A 146 -17.80 9.82 -11.51
CA VAL A 146 -18.34 8.76 -12.38
C VAL A 146 -19.79 9.03 -12.71
N ILE A 147 -20.60 9.43 -11.72
CA ILE A 147 -22.02 9.77 -11.92
C ILE A 147 -22.17 10.92 -12.93
N ARG A 148 -21.38 12.00 -12.78
CA ARG A 148 -21.42 13.14 -13.72
C ARG A 148 -20.99 12.76 -15.14
N MET A 149 -20.05 11.82 -15.27
CA MET A 149 -19.60 11.36 -16.57
C MET A 149 -20.59 10.44 -17.28
N VAL A 150 -21.54 9.83 -16.56
CA VAL A 150 -22.57 8.97 -17.17
C VAL A 150 -23.70 9.81 -17.79
N VAL A 151 -23.84 11.09 -17.40
CA VAL A 151 -24.84 11.97 -18.00
C VAL A 151 -24.46 12.28 -19.47
N PRO A 152 -25.32 11.93 -20.45
CA PRO A 152 -24.99 12.01 -21.86
C PRO A 152 -24.94 13.47 -22.32
N GLY A 153 -23.73 13.96 -22.60
CA GLY A 153 -23.49 15.31 -23.14
C GLY A 153 -22.72 15.34 -24.46
N THR A 154 -22.41 14.18 -25.05
CA THR A 154 -21.70 14.13 -26.33
C THR A 154 -22.69 13.85 -27.47
N GLU A 155 -23.17 14.90 -28.11
CA GLU A 155 -24.07 14.90 -29.27
C GLU A 155 -23.48 14.26 -30.55
N GLY A 156 -22.34 13.57 -30.48
CA GLY A 156 -21.57 13.14 -31.66
C GLY A 156 -21.27 11.64 -31.80
N ALA A 157 -21.58 10.80 -30.81
CA ALA A 157 -21.28 9.37 -30.88
C ALA A 157 -22.54 8.53 -30.62
N HIS A 158 -23.03 7.85 -31.66
CA HIS A 158 -24.19 6.93 -31.62
C HIS A 158 -23.97 5.64 -30.82
N LEU A 159 -23.19 5.68 -29.73
CA LEU A 159 -23.03 4.52 -28.84
C LEU A 159 -24.17 4.51 -27.82
N SER A 160 -24.82 3.36 -27.63
CA SER A 160 -25.82 3.17 -26.59
C SER A 160 -25.25 3.50 -25.21
N GLU A 161 -26.09 4.05 -24.32
CA GLU A 161 -25.71 4.39 -22.94
C GLU A 161 -25.14 3.18 -22.17
N SER A 162 -25.68 1.99 -22.45
CA SER A 162 -25.20 0.72 -21.91
C SER A 162 -23.78 0.38 -22.37
N MET A 163 -23.45 0.60 -23.64
CA MET A 163 -22.10 0.38 -24.18
C MET A 163 -21.09 1.36 -23.54
N GLN A 164 -21.46 2.64 -23.41
CA GLN A 164 -20.59 3.64 -22.78
C GLN A 164 -20.32 3.31 -21.30
N THR A 165 -21.35 2.89 -20.57
CA THR A 165 -21.23 2.46 -19.17
C THR A 165 -20.32 1.24 -19.04
N MET A 166 -20.49 0.26 -19.93
CA MET A 166 -19.64 -0.93 -19.97
C MET A 166 -18.18 -0.59 -20.27
N MET A 167 -17.90 0.26 -21.27
CA MET A 167 -16.54 0.69 -21.59
C MET A 167 -15.86 1.38 -20.40
N LYS A 168 -16.59 2.24 -19.68
CA LYS A 168 -16.10 2.91 -18.47
C LYS A 168 -15.81 1.90 -17.35
N ALA A 169 -16.72 0.95 -17.12
CA ALA A 169 -16.55 -0.08 -16.11
C ALA A 169 -15.33 -0.98 -16.40
N LEU A 170 -15.17 -1.42 -17.66
CA LEU A 170 -14.03 -2.22 -18.11
C LEU A 170 -12.72 -1.45 -18.00
N SER A 171 -12.73 -0.15 -18.33
CA SER A 171 -11.56 0.72 -18.16
C SER A 171 -11.11 0.80 -16.69
N GLN A 172 -12.06 0.96 -15.77
CA GLN A 172 -11.75 0.95 -14.33
C GLN A 172 -11.23 -0.41 -13.86
N ALA A 173 -11.84 -1.52 -14.30
CA ALA A 173 -11.37 -2.86 -14.00
C ALA A 173 -9.91 -3.07 -14.47
N GLY A 174 -9.57 -2.59 -15.67
CA GLY A 174 -8.21 -2.61 -16.20
C GLY A 174 -7.20 -1.91 -15.29
N ILE A 175 -7.56 -0.75 -14.73
CA ILE A 175 -6.69 -0.03 -13.79
C ILE A 175 -6.41 -0.88 -12.53
N TYR A 176 -7.43 -1.50 -11.93
CA TYR A 176 -7.24 -2.35 -10.75
C TYR A 176 -6.41 -3.60 -11.04
N VAL A 177 -6.66 -4.25 -12.18
CA VAL A 177 -5.84 -5.39 -12.62
C VAL A 177 -4.40 -4.95 -12.87
N GLY A 178 -4.19 -3.79 -13.50
CA GLY A 178 -2.86 -3.21 -13.70
C GLY A 178 -2.14 -2.94 -12.38
N MET A 179 -2.83 -2.42 -11.36
CA MET A 179 -2.23 -2.24 -10.04
C MET A 179 -1.81 -3.57 -9.40
N ALA A 180 -2.64 -4.62 -9.52
CA ALA A 180 -2.33 -5.95 -9.01
C ALA A 180 -1.14 -6.60 -9.75
N LEU A 181 -1.11 -6.49 -11.08
CA LEU A 181 0.00 -6.96 -11.90
C LEU A 181 1.30 -6.21 -11.59
N THR A 182 1.25 -4.89 -11.43
CA THR A 182 2.41 -4.08 -11.04
C THR A 182 2.94 -4.52 -9.68
N PHE A 183 2.05 -4.74 -8.70
CA PHE A 183 2.42 -5.25 -7.38
C PHE A 183 3.17 -6.58 -7.47
N LEU A 184 2.62 -7.57 -8.19
CA LEU A 184 3.21 -8.91 -8.33
C LEU A 184 4.52 -8.88 -9.11
N LEU A 185 4.58 -8.12 -10.19
CA LEU A 185 5.77 -8.02 -11.04
C LEU A 185 6.89 -7.27 -10.32
N ALA A 186 6.57 -6.18 -9.62
CA ALA A 186 7.54 -5.49 -8.78
C ALA A 186 8.05 -6.41 -7.67
N PHE A 187 7.17 -7.20 -7.01
CA PHE A 187 7.61 -8.21 -6.05
C PHE A 187 8.62 -9.17 -6.68
N ALA A 188 8.28 -9.77 -7.82
CA ALA A 188 9.14 -10.76 -8.50
C ALA A 188 10.50 -10.16 -8.90
N LEU A 189 10.50 -8.98 -9.52
CA LEU A 189 11.71 -8.29 -9.97
C LEU A 189 12.60 -7.88 -8.79
N PHE A 190 12.06 -7.19 -7.79
CA PHE A 190 12.86 -6.82 -6.62
C PHE A 190 13.30 -8.05 -5.83
N ARG A 191 12.44 -9.06 -5.70
CA ARG A 191 12.84 -10.32 -5.05
C ARG A 191 13.97 -11.00 -5.79
N ALA A 192 14.06 -10.92 -7.11
CA ALA A 192 15.12 -11.53 -7.92
C ALA A 192 16.45 -10.76 -7.83
N PHE A 193 16.42 -9.43 -7.98
CA PHE A 193 17.60 -8.60 -8.17
C PHE A 193 18.07 -7.82 -6.93
N ALA A 194 17.24 -7.67 -5.90
CA ALA A 194 17.63 -6.93 -4.69
C ALA A 194 18.57 -7.75 -3.78
N PRO A 195 19.50 -7.08 -3.07
CA PRO A 195 20.40 -7.75 -2.14
C PRO A 195 19.66 -8.29 -0.91
N ALA A 196 18.67 -7.54 -0.39
CA ALA A 196 17.86 -7.98 0.74
C ALA A 196 16.73 -8.89 0.25
N ARG A 197 16.60 -10.11 0.79
CA ARG A 197 15.45 -10.97 0.48
C ARG A 197 14.36 -10.74 1.53
N ARG A 198 13.23 -10.19 1.10
CA ARG A 198 12.04 -9.98 1.95
C ARG A 198 10.93 -10.99 1.57
N PRO A 199 10.15 -11.49 2.55
CA PRO A 199 9.07 -12.42 2.28
C PRO A 199 7.83 -11.67 1.73
N PHE A 200 6.98 -12.39 1.00
CA PHE A 200 5.77 -11.82 0.38
C PHE A 200 4.83 -11.11 1.38
N PRO A 201 4.53 -11.64 2.59
CA PRO A 201 3.67 -10.95 3.55
C PRO A 201 4.17 -9.57 3.98
N ALA A 202 5.50 -9.40 4.11
CA ALA A 202 6.09 -8.09 4.45
C ALA A 202 5.93 -7.10 3.28
N TYR A 203 6.06 -7.58 2.05
CA TYR A 203 5.87 -6.76 0.85
C TYR A 203 4.39 -6.41 0.62
N PHE A 204 3.48 -7.36 0.82
CA PHE A 204 2.02 -7.10 0.80
C PHE A 204 1.65 -6.01 1.80
N LYS A 205 2.19 -6.09 3.03
CA LYS A 205 2.00 -5.08 4.05
C LYS A 205 2.52 -3.70 3.64
N LEU A 206 3.73 -3.63 3.06
CA LEU A 206 4.28 -2.38 2.50
C LEU A 206 3.30 -1.76 1.49
N TYR A 207 2.79 -2.58 0.58
CA TYR A 207 1.91 -2.12 -0.49
C TYR A 207 0.54 -1.69 0.03
N ALA A 208 -0.03 -2.41 1.01
CA ALA A 208 -1.27 -2.02 1.67
C ALA A 208 -1.14 -0.65 2.36
N ILE A 209 -0.04 -0.40 3.07
CA ILE A 209 0.22 0.91 3.68
C ILE A 209 0.42 1.99 2.61
N ALA A 210 1.17 1.69 1.56
CA ALA A 210 1.40 2.63 0.47
C ALA A 210 0.10 3.01 -0.26
N ILE A 211 -0.76 2.04 -0.58
CA ILE A 211 -2.08 2.27 -1.19
C ILE A 211 -2.97 3.06 -0.24
N GLY A 212 -3.06 2.69 1.04
CA GLY A 212 -3.86 3.41 2.02
C GLY A 212 -3.47 4.88 2.17
N PHE A 213 -2.19 5.19 1.96
CA PHE A 213 -1.68 6.56 1.94
C PHE A 213 -1.95 7.29 0.62
N VAL A 214 -1.73 6.65 -0.53
CA VAL A 214 -1.83 7.29 -1.85
C VAL A 214 -3.28 7.43 -2.33
N ALA A 215 -4.16 6.48 -2.03
CA ALA A 215 -5.52 6.45 -2.56
C ALA A 215 -6.33 7.72 -2.23
N PRO A 216 -6.32 8.27 -0.98
CA PRO A 216 -6.99 9.54 -0.69
C PRO A 216 -6.42 10.72 -1.46
N ILE A 217 -5.09 10.81 -1.62
CA ILE A 217 -4.42 11.89 -2.38
C ILE A 217 -4.92 11.85 -3.84
N TYR A 218 -4.93 10.66 -4.43
CA TYR A 218 -5.40 10.44 -5.79
C TYR A 218 -6.89 10.78 -5.95
N GLY A 219 -7.74 10.35 -5.01
CA GLY A 219 -9.19 10.62 -5.05
C GLY A 219 -9.53 12.09 -4.93
N ILE A 220 -8.92 12.79 -3.96
CA ILE A 220 -9.10 14.24 -3.78
C ILE A 220 -8.62 14.99 -5.02
N TYR A 221 -7.47 14.61 -5.57
CA TYR A 221 -6.94 15.22 -6.79
C TYR A 221 -7.88 15.09 -7.98
N GLU A 222 -8.30 13.85 -8.30
CA GLU A 222 -9.22 13.60 -9.42
C GLU A 222 -10.55 14.34 -9.20
N PHE A 223 -11.06 14.39 -7.97
CA PHE A 223 -12.26 15.15 -7.63
C PHE A 223 -12.10 16.64 -7.90
N VAL A 224 -11.02 17.26 -7.42
CA VAL A 224 -10.78 18.70 -7.62
C VAL A 224 -10.59 19.01 -9.09
N ILE A 225 -9.72 18.28 -9.81
CA ILE A 225 -9.42 18.56 -11.21
C ILE A 225 -10.65 18.35 -12.10
N ARG A 226 -11.44 17.30 -11.88
CA ARG A 226 -12.62 17.04 -12.73
C ARG A 226 -13.82 17.90 -12.39
N LEU A 227 -13.82 18.58 -11.24
CA LEU A 227 -14.78 19.65 -10.97
C LEU A 227 -14.43 20.96 -11.69
N LEU A 228 -13.17 21.15 -12.08
CA LEU A 228 -12.75 22.32 -12.88
C LEU A 228 -13.15 22.10 -14.35
N PRO A 229 -13.82 23.08 -14.99
CA PRO A 229 -14.14 23.00 -16.42
C PRO A 229 -12.86 22.77 -17.26
N GLY A 230 -12.85 21.70 -18.05
CA GLY A 230 -11.72 21.34 -18.90
C GLY A 230 -10.54 20.68 -18.19
N GLY A 231 -10.66 20.24 -16.93
CA GLY A 231 -9.57 19.56 -16.24
C GLY A 231 -9.24 18.16 -16.79
N VAL A 232 -7.95 17.89 -17.00
CA VAL A 232 -7.43 16.59 -17.44
C VAL A 232 -6.89 15.81 -16.25
N GLY A 233 -7.61 14.76 -15.83
CA GLY A 233 -7.18 13.86 -14.75
C GLY A 233 -5.96 13.00 -15.10
N MET A 234 -5.32 12.39 -14.10
CA MET A 234 -4.13 11.55 -14.32
C MET A 234 -4.46 10.30 -15.13
N SER A 235 -5.67 9.78 -14.97
CA SER A 235 -6.22 8.69 -15.76
C SER A 235 -6.30 8.96 -17.28
N ALA A 236 -6.28 10.23 -17.70
CA ALA A 236 -6.34 10.63 -19.10
C ALA A 236 -4.96 10.88 -19.74
N LEU A 237 -3.86 10.87 -18.97
CA LEU A 237 -2.52 11.21 -19.46
C LEU A 237 -2.04 10.31 -20.61
N GLY A 238 -2.54 9.08 -20.71
CA GLY A 238 -2.15 8.14 -21.77
C GLY A 238 -2.69 8.46 -23.16
N ASN A 239 -3.69 9.35 -23.28
CA ASN A 239 -4.40 9.66 -24.53
C ASN A 239 -4.58 11.18 -24.72
N ILE A 240 -3.56 11.98 -24.39
CA ILE A 240 -3.60 13.43 -24.56
C ILE A 240 -3.32 13.77 -26.02
N GLY A 241 -4.26 14.43 -26.69
CA GLY A 241 -4.03 15.04 -28.01
C GLY A 241 -3.22 16.33 -27.90
N ASP A 242 -2.61 16.76 -29.02
CA ASP A 242 -1.70 17.92 -29.06
C ASP A 242 -2.32 19.19 -28.46
N ASP A 243 -3.60 19.45 -28.77
CA ASP A 243 -4.33 20.63 -28.25
C ASP A 243 -4.44 20.66 -26.73
N ALA A 244 -4.49 19.49 -26.09
CA ALA A 244 -4.62 19.36 -24.65
C ALA A 244 -3.30 19.58 -23.91
N MET A 245 -2.13 19.53 -24.58
CA MET A 245 -0.82 19.78 -23.94
C MET A 245 -0.69 21.20 -23.39
N HIS A 246 -1.44 22.16 -23.93
CA HIS A 246 -1.46 23.54 -23.46
C HIS A 246 -2.32 23.72 -22.21
N ASN A 247 -3.09 22.71 -21.80
CA ASN A 247 -3.92 22.80 -20.60
C ASN A 247 -3.05 22.67 -19.34
N PRO A 248 -3.09 23.64 -18.40
CA PRO A 248 -2.27 23.61 -17.19
C PRO A 248 -2.53 22.36 -16.34
N THR A 249 -3.75 21.80 -16.38
CA THR A 249 -4.08 20.59 -15.62
C THR A 249 -3.34 19.34 -16.10
N VAL A 250 -2.91 19.28 -17.37
CA VAL A 250 -2.05 18.21 -17.87
C VAL A 250 -0.70 18.21 -17.17
N TRP A 251 -0.11 19.39 -16.99
CA TRP A 251 1.18 19.53 -16.31
C TRP A 251 1.07 19.20 -14.83
N VAL A 252 0.00 19.64 -14.15
CA VAL A 252 -0.26 19.26 -12.76
C VAL A 252 -0.44 17.75 -12.62
N SER A 253 -1.21 17.13 -13.52
CA SER A 253 -1.40 15.67 -13.56
C SER A 253 -0.09 14.94 -13.78
N THR A 254 0.75 15.45 -14.69
CA THR A 254 2.06 14.85 -14.99
C THR A 254 3.00 14.94 -13.80
N VAL A 255 3.08 16.10 -13.15
CA VAL A 255 3.91 16.28 -11.95
C VAL A 255 3.45 15.36 -10.82
N LEU A 256 2.14 15.30 -10.57
CA LEU A 256 1.60 14.41 -9.54
C LEU A 256 1.88 12.93 -9.86
N ALA A 257 1.72 12.51 -11.12
CA ALA A 257 2.05 11.15 -11.56
C ALA A 257 3.53 10.81 -11.31
N LEU A 258 4.44 11.73 -11.65
CA LEU A 258 5.88 11.58 -11.39
C LEU A 258 6.19 11.53 -9.89
N LEU A 259 5.52 12.34 -9.07
CA LEU A 259 5.69 12.32 -7.60
C LEU A 259 5.21 11.00 -7.00
N LEU A 260 4.05 10.49 -7.41
CA LEU A 260 3.52 9.21 -6.95
C LEU A 260 4.42 8.05 -7.39
N TRP A 261 4.87 8.05 -8.65
CA TRP A 261 5.82 7.07 -9.15
C TRP A 261 7.15 7.12 -8.40
N GLY A 262 7.68 8.33 -8.16
CA GLY A 262 8.91 8.55 -7.40
C GLY A 262 8.77 8.10 -5.94
N TYR A 263 7.61 8.30 -5.32
CA TYR A 263 7.27 7.77 -4.00
C TYR A 263 7.36 6.24 -3.98
N PHE A 264 6.74 5.55 -4.95
CA PHE A 264 6.81 4.09 -5.04
C PHE A 264 8.25 3.60 -5.27
N ALA A 265 9.00 4.19 -6.20
CA ALA A 265 10.40 3.84 -6.41
C ALA A 265 11.23 4.03 -5.12
N ALA A 266 10.99 5.10 -4.37
CA ALA A 266 11.72 5.40 -3.16
C ALA A 266 11.39 4.47 -1.97
N ILE A 267 10.12 4.07 -1.78
CA ILE A 267 9.78 3.05 -0.75
C ILE A 267 10.41 1.70 -1.10
N HIS A 268 10.45 1.31 -2.37
CA HIS A 268 11.09 0.07 -2.80
C HIS A 268 12.59 0.11 -2.57
N ARG A 269 13.25 1.21 -2.97
CA ARG A 269 14.67 1.44 -2.68
C ARG A 269 15.00 1.18 -1.22
N ARG A 270 14.21 1.78 -0.31
CA ARG A 270 14.47 1.70 1.12
C ARG A 270 14.09 0.34 1.72
N PHE A 271 12.99 -0.27 1.28
CA PHE A 271 12.54 -1.58 1.78
C PHE A 271 13.46 -2.73 1.36
N TRP A 272 13.97 -2.68 0.13
CA TRP A 272 14.85 -3.68 -0.47
C TRP A 272 16.35 -3.36 -0.34
N SER A 273 16.70 -2.23 0.26
CA SER A 273 18.08 -1.75 0.42
C SER A 273 18.86 -1.69 -0.90
N THR A 274 18.20 -1.26 -1.97
CA THR A 274 18.79 -1.15 -3.32
C THR A 274 19.31 0.26 -3.60
N SER A 275 20.15 0.40 -4.64
CA SER A 275 20.53 1.70 -5.16
C SER A 275 19.32 2.41 -5.79
N VAL A 276 19.36 3.75 -5.86
CA VAL A 276 18.27 4.57 -6.44
C VAL A 276 17.97 4.12 -7.87
N TRP A 277 19.02 4.00 -8.69
CA TRP A 277 18.90 3.66 -10.10
C TRP A 277 18.30 2.28 -10.32
N LEU A 278 18.74 1.28 -9.54
CA LEU A 278 18.17 -0.05 -9.64
C LEU A 278 16.69 -0.04 -9.26
N ALA A 279 16.32 0.65 -8.18
CA ALA A 279 14.91 0.74 -7.78
C ALA A 279 14.04 1.44 -8.83
N VAL A 280 14.54 2.53 -9.42
CA VAL A 280 13.89 3.25 -10.52
C VAL A 280 13.68 2.34 -11.73
N VAL A 281 14.72 1.65 -12.19
CA VAL A 281 14.65 0.79 -13.37
C VAL A 281 13.71 -0.39 -13.14
N LEU A 282 13.83 -1.08 -12.00
CA LEU A 282 12.98 -2.23 -11.71
C LEU A 282 11.51 -1.84 -11.55
N TYR A 283 11.23 -0.73 -10.88
CA TYR A 283 9.85 -0.26 -10.72
C TYR A 283 9.28 0.27 -12.05
N PHE A 284 10.06 1.01 -12.84
CA PHE A 284 9.66 1.42 -14.19
C PHE A 284 9.31 0.22 -15.06
N LEU A 285 10.17 -0.80 -15.10
CA LEU A 285 9.95 -2.02 -15.87
C LEU A 285 8.68 -2.75 -15.42
N ALA A 286 8.47 -2.85 -14.10
CA ALA A 286 7.26 -3.45 -13.54
C ALA A 286 6.00 -2.69 -13.98
N SER A 287 5.99 -1.37 -13.84
CA SER A 287 4.86 -0.52 -14.22
C SER A 287 4.62 -0.55 -15.73
N PHE A 288 5.67 -0.50 -16.55
CA PHE A 288 5.57 -0.49 -18.01
C PHE A 288 4.98 -1.81 -18.53
N ILE A 289 5.55 -2.95 -18.14
CA ILE A 289 5.06 -4.27 -18.56
C ILE A 289 3.63 -4.49 -18.04
N SER A 290 3.37 -4.13 -16.79
CA SER A 290 2.03 -4.27 -16.21
C SER A 290 0.99 -3.41 -16.93
N ASN A 291 1.33 -2.18 -17.31
CA ASN A 291 0.43 -1.29 -18.03
C ASN A 291 0.13 -1.86 -19.42
N TRP A 292 1.15 -2.33 -20.12
CA TRP A 292 1.00 -3.00 -21.42
C TRP A 292 0.11 -4.25 -21.33
N LEU A 293 0.38 -5.14 -20.36
CA LEU A 293 -0.43 -6.35 -20.14
C LEU A 293 -1.88 -6.01 -19.77
N SER A 294 -2.08 -5.04 -18.88
CA SER A 294 -3.43 -4.62 -18.48
C SER A 294 -4.22 -4.05 -19.65
N TYR A 295 -3.59 -3.22 -20.48
CA TYR A 295 -4.21 -2.67 -21.69
C TYR A 295 -4.67 -3.78 -22.65
N HIS A 296 -3.81 -4.76 -22.93
CA HIS A 296 -4.16 -5.90 -23.79
C HIS A 296 -5.26 -6.77 -23.19
N LEU A 297 -5.21 -7.03 -21.88
CA LEU A 297 -6.25 -7.79 -21.20
C LEU A 297 -7.60 -7.07 -21.26
N MET A 298 -7.62 -5.76 -20.98
CA MET A 298 -8.82 -4.94 -21.07
C MET A 298 -9.39 -4.95 -22.49
N TRP A 299 -8.55 -4.79 -23.50
CA TRP A 299 -8.96 -4.84 -24.90
C TRP A 299 -9.53 -6.20 -25.26
N TRP A 300 -8.86 -7.28 -24.87
CA TRP A 300 -9.30 -8.66 -25.12
C TRP A 300 -10.64 -8.96 -24.45
N VAL A 301 -10.80 -8.61 -23.17
CA VAL A 301 -12.06 -8.78 -22.43
C VAL A 301 -13.16 -7.95 -23.09
N GLY A 302 -12.92 -6.67 -23.36
CA GLY A 302 -13.90 -5.79 -23.98
C GLY A 302 -14.36 -6.28 -25.35
N PHE A 303 -13.42 -6.76 -26.18
CA PHE A 303 -13.72 -7.33 -27.49
C PHE A 303 -14.62 -8.57 -27.39
N HIS A 304 -14.32 -9.51 -26.48
CA HIS A 304 -15.13 -10.70 -26.28
C HIS A 304 -16.50 -10.39 -25.68
N THR A 305 -16.56 -9.48 -24.71
CA THR A 305 -17.84 -9.03 -24.14
C THR A 305 -18.71 -8.41 -25.23
N ALA A 306 -18.17 -7.52 -26.08
CA ALA A 306 -18.91 -6.93 -27.19
C ALA A 306 -19.42 -8.01 -28.17
N ARG A 307 -18.57 -8.98 -28.54
CA ARG A 307 -18.98 -10.10 -29.42
C ARG A 307 -20.12 -10.93 -28.83
N ILE A 308 -20.06 -11.25 -27.54
CA ILE A 308 -21.13 -11.99 -26.85
C ILE A 308 -22.44 -11.20 -26.87
N LEU A 309 -22.39 -9.89 -26.59
CA LEU A 309 -23.57 -9.04 -26.57
C LEU A 309 -24.20 -8.86 -27.97
N ILE A 310 -23.37 -8.77 -29.02
CA ILE A 310 -23.84 -8.74 -30.41
C ILE A 310 -24.49 -10.06 -30.79
N ALA A 311 -23.85 -11.19 -30.48
CA ALA A 311 -24.38 -12.53 -30.75
C ALA A 311 -25.71 -12.79 -30.01
N ALA A 312 -25.88 -12.20 -28.82
CA ALA A 312 -27.11 -12.28 -28.04
C ALA A 312 -28.23 -11.34 -28.55
N GLY A 313 -27.98 -10.51 -29.57
CA GLY A 313 -28.94 -9.52 -30.08
C GLY A 313 -29.21 -8.37 -29.11
N ILE A 314 -28.36 -8.20 -28.08
CA ILE A 314 -28.49 -7.12 -27.08
C ILE A 314 -27.94 -5.81 -27.64
N VAL A 315 -26.91 -5.90 -28.49
CA VAL A 315 -26.24 -4.75 -29.11
C VAL A 315 -26.19 -4.97 -30.62
N THR A 316 -26.60 -3.97 -31.40
CA THR A 316 -26.45 -3.99 -32.85
C THR A 316 -25.00 -3.65 -33.24
N PRO A 317 -24.40 -4.37 -34.21
CA PRO A 317 -23.04 -4.13 -34.68
C PRO A 317 -22.86 -2.79 -35.38
#